data_AF-A0A6J6CM49-F1
#
_entry.id   AF-A0A6J6CM49-F1
#
_cell.length_a   1.000
_cell.length_b   1.000
_cell.length_c   1.000
_cell.angle_alpha   90.00
_cell.angle_beta   90.00
_cell.angle_gamma   90.00
#
_symmetry.space_group_name_H-M   'P 1'
#
loop_
_entity.id
_entity.type
_entity.pdbx_description
1 polymer ?
#
loop_
_entity_poly.entity_id
_entity_poly.type
_entity_poly.pdbx_seq_one_letter_code
_entity_poly.pdbx_strand_id
1 'polypeptide(L)'
;MSTLSNSEDQKLFTLASASMQRNNVTQSAALRDGTGRTHVGNVIALDSLELDALQVALAMAVSSGAEVIEAAVIVGQRPSDISLENVREISKNSMVWHVTADGSAHGL
;
A
#
# COMPACT_ATOMS: atom_id res chain seq x y z
N MET A 1 4.12 -19.07 -6.39
CA MET A 1 3.15 -18.16 -5.74
C MET A 1 3.84 -17.58 -4.51
N SER A 2 4.14 -16.29 -4.50
CA SER A 2 4.49 -15.62 -3.25
C SER A 2 3.27 -15.67 -2.33
N THR A 3 3.44 -15.67 -1.02
CA THR A 3 2.36 -15.56 -0.03
C THR A 3 2.72 -14.47 0.96
N LEU A 4 1.72 -13.81 1.54
CA LEU A 4 1.89 -12.80 2.60
C LEU A 4 2.26 -13.48 3.94
N SER A 5 3.42 -14.13 3.98
CA SER A 5 3.80 -15.04 5.06
C SER A 5 5.03 -14.60 5.86
N ASN A 6 5.85 -13.70 5.32
CA ASN A 6 6.98 -13.15 6.08
C ASN A 6 6.52 -12.04 7.04
N SER A 7 7.28 -11.86 8.14
CA SER A 7 6.92 -10.94 9.22
C SER A 7 6.87 -9.48 8.79
N GLU A 8 7.73 -9.06 7.86
CA GLU A 8 7.78 -7.67 7.40
C GLU A 8 6.57 -7.30 6.54
N ASP A 9 6.06 -8.21 5.72
CA ASP A 9 4.84 -7.97 4.94
C ASP A 9 3.58 -8.11 5.81
N GLN A 10 3.59 -9.01 6.80
CA GLN A 10 2.52 -9.08 7.81
C GLN A 10 2.42 -7.81 8.66
N LYS A 11 3.57 -7.18 8.95
CA LYS A 11 3.61 -5.86 9.61
C LYS A 11 2.92 -4.80 8.75
N LEU A 12 3.15 -4.78 7.43
CA LEU A 12 2.44 -3.87 6.52
C LEU A 12 0.93 -4.10 6.56
N PHE A 13 0.48 -5.35 6.49
CA PHE A 13 -0.94 -5.68 6.63
C PHE A 13 -1.55 -5.19 7.94
N THR A 14 -0.84 -5.39 9.05
CA THR A 14 -1.30 -4.97 10.38
C THR A 14 -1.47 -3.44 10.43
N LEU A 15 -0.50 -2.70 9.92
CA LEU A 15 -0.52 -1.23 9.90
C LEU A 15 -1.62 -0.67 8.99
N ALA A 16 -1.77 -1.21 7.79
CA ALA A 16 -2.82 -0.82 6.85
C ALA A 16 -4.22 -1.10 7.45
N SER A 17 -4.42 -2.30 8.01
CA SER A 17 -5.69 -2.68 8.66
C SER A 17 -6.04 -1.78 9.84
N ALA A 18 -5.06 -1.52 10.72
CA ALA A 18 -5.25 -0.65 11.87
C ALA A 18 -5.59 0.79 11.44
N SER A 19 -4.94 1.30 10.37
CA SER A 19 -5.24 2.62 9.84
C SER A 19 -6.64 2.70 9.22
N MET A 20 -7.02 1.69 8.42
CA MET A 20 -8.36 1.63 7.82
C MET A 20 -9.45 1.65 8.88
N GLN A 21 -9.33 0.80 9.92
CA GLN A 21 -10.30 0.71 11.01
C GLN A 21 -10.38 2.01 11.82
N ARG A 22 -9.22 2.59 12.18
CA ARG A 22 -9.16 3.82 12.98
C ARG A 22 -9.79 5.03 12.28
N ASN A 23 -9.62 5.13 10.97
CA ASN A 23 -10.09 6.30 10.20
C ASN A 23 -11.41 6.04 9.47
N ASN A 24 -11.97 4.83 9.56
CA ASN A 24 -13.22 4.43 8.91
C ASN A 24 -13.27 4.76 7.40
N VAL A 25 -12.23 4.35 6.67
CA VAL A 25 -12.09 4.56 5.22
C VAL A 25 -12.27 3.26 4.43
N THR A 26 -12.56 3.35 3.13
CA THR A 26 -12.82 2.18 2.28
C THR A 26 -11.56 1.44 1.84
N GLN A 27 -10.39 2.09 1.92
CA GLN A 27 -9.10 1.55 1.51
C GLN A 27 -7.96 2.19 2.32
N SER A 28 -6.97 1.37 2.68
CA SER A 28 -5.72 1.83 3.30
C SER A 28 -4.54 1.03 2.75
N ALA A 29 -3.34 1.60 2.77
CA ALA A 29 -2.14 0.94 2.31
C ALA A 29 -0.96 1.22 3.24
N ALA A 30 -0.09 0.23 3.39
CA ALA A 30 1.21 0.38 4.03
C ALA A 30 2.30 -0.06 3.05
N LEU A 31 3.31 0.78 2.88
CA LEU A 31 4.41 0.61 1.92
C LEU A 31 5.75 0.61 2.67
N ARG A 32 6.65 -0.30 2.31
CA ARG A 32 8.03 -0.37 2.80
C ARG A 32 9.01 0.11 1.70
N ASP A 33 9.83 1.09 2.04
CA ASP A 33 10.91 1.56 1.16
C ASP A 33 12.22 0.77 1.34
N GLY A 34 13.17 0.97 0.44
CA GLY A 34 14.49 0.28 0.46
C GLY A 34 15.40 0.66 1.64
N THR A 35 14.98 1.59 2.51
CA THR A 35 15.67 1.91 3.77
C THR A 35 14.99 1.26 4.98
N GLY A 36 13.92 0.48 4.76
CA GLY A 36 13.13 -0.17 5.79
C GLY A 36 12.09 0.72 6.47
N ARG A 37 11.89 1.98 6.01
CA ARG A 37 10.83 2.85 6.55
C ARG A 37 9.48 2.41 6.02
N THR A 38 8.46 2.53 6.87
CA THR A 38 7.07 2.24 6.50
C THR A 38 6.25 3.51 6.40
N HIS A 39 5.53 3.65 5.28
CA HIS A 39 4.64 4.78 4.99
C HIS A 39 3.21 4.26 4.90
N VAL A 40 2.28 4.83 5.66
CA VAL A 40 0.89 4.37 5.72
C VAL A 40 -0.05 5.46 5.21
N GLY A 41 -0.76 5.15 4.13
CA GLY A 41 -1.71 6.05 3.47
C GLY A 41 -3.15 5.55 3.55
N ASN A 42 -4.11 6.46 3.55
CA ASN A 42 -5.53 6.17 3.39
C ASN A 42 -6.01 6.77 2.08
N VAL A 43 -7.08 6.20 1.51
CA VAL A 43 -7.74 6.80 0.34
C VAL A 43 -8.16 8.23 0.64
N ILE A 44 -7.97 9.11 -0.34
CA ILE A 44 -8.49 10.49 -0.32
C ILE A 44 -9.61 10.52 -1.35
N ALA A 45 -10.82 10.90 -0.91
CA ALA A 45 -12.01 10.95 -1.75
C ALA A 45 -12.67 12.33 -1.66
N LEU A 46 -11.90 13.38 -2.01
CA LEU A 46 -12.41 14.74 -2.13
C LEU A 46 -12.86 14.99 -3.57
N ASP A 47 -13.78 15.93 -3.78
CA ASP A 47 -14.33 16.23 -5.12
C ASP A 47 -13.26 16.62 -6.17
N SER A 48 -12.18 17.28 -5.73
CA SER A 48 -11.12 17.77 -6.62
C SER A 48 -9.80 17.01 -6.46
N LEU A 49 -9.72 16.08 -5.51
CA LEU A 49 -8.51 15.31 -5.22
C LEU A 49 -8.93 13.91 -4.75
N GLU A 50 -8.87 12.98 -5.68
CA GLU A 50 -9.13 11.57 -5.44
C GLU A 50 -7.82 10.80 -5.61
N LEU A 51 -7.40 10.08 -4.57
CA LEU A 51 -6.17 9.30 -4.56
C LEU A 51 -6.40 7.95 -3.90
N ASP A 52 -5.93 6.89 -4.55
CA ASP A 52 -5.81 5.58 -3.92
C ASP A 52 -4.89 5.67 -2.69
N ALA A 53 -5.17 4.85 -1.68
CA ALA A 53 -4.33 4.73 -0.49
C ALA A 53 -2.87 4.39 -0.82
N LEU A 54 -2.65 3.58 -1.87
CA LEU A 54 -1.31 3.24 -2.35
C LEU A 54 -0.58 4.47 -2.92
N GLN A 55 -1.28 5.34 -3.64
CA GLN A 55 -0.70 6.59 -4.16
C GLN A 55 -0.33 7.53 -3.02
N VAL A 56 -1.16 7.61 -1.97
CA VAL A 56 -0.85 8.42 -0.78
C VAL A 56 0.39 7.89 -0.07
N ALA A 57 0.46 6.58 0.18
CA ALA A 57 1.63 5.94 0.80
C ALA A 57 2.91 6.14 -0.03
N LEU A 58 2.82 5.99 -1.36
CA LEU A 58 3.91 6.23 -2.29
C LEU A 58 4.35 7.69 -2.30
N ALA A 59 3.43 8.65 -2.32
CA ALA A 59 3.73 10.07 -2.30
C ALA A 59 4.52 10.45 -1.03
N MET A 60 4.14 9.92 0.14
CA MET A 60 4.90 10.10 1.38
C MET A 60 6.30 9.48 1.27
N ALA A 61 6.41 8.26 0.75
CA ALA A 61 7.69 7.59 0.58
C ALA A 61 8.63 8.40 -0.33
N VAL A 62 8.18 8.76 -1.54
CA VAL A 62 8.96 9.52 -2.52
C VAL A 62 9.31 10.91 -1.98
N SER A 63 8.34 11.63 -1.38
CA SER A 63 8.60 12.92 -0.75
C SER A 63 9.62 12.84 0.40
N SER A 64 9.77 11.68 1.03
CA SER A 64 10.76 11.43 2.08
C SER A 64 12.10 10.91 1.55
N GLY A 65 12.30 10.89 0.22
CA GLY A 65 13.53 10.48 -0.43
C GLY A 65 13.66 8.97 -0.69
N ALA A 66 12.55 8.21 -0.72
CA ALA A 66 12.61 6.81 -1.12
C ALA A 66 12.93 6.67 -2.62
N GLU A 67 14.03 5.98 -2.94
CA GLU A 67 14.43 5.65 -4.32
C GLU A 67 14.02 4.23 -4.74
N VAL A 68 13.70 3.37 -3.77
CA VAL A 68 13.33 1.96 -3.97
C VAL A 68 12.10 1.64 -3.12
N ILE A 69 11.17 0.89 -3.71
CA ILE A 69 10.00 0.34 -3.04
C ILE A 69 10.13 -1.18 -3.01
N GLU A 70 10.15 -1.76 -1.82
CA GLU A 70 10.30 -3.20 -1.66
C GLU A 70 8.96 -3.91 -1.72
N ALA A 71 7.99 -3.42 -0.95
CA ALA A 71 6.70 -4.05 -0.81
C ALA A 71 5.59 -3.06 -0.42
N ALA A 72 4.35 -3.38 -0.77
CA ALA A 72 3.17 -2.69 -0.30
C ALA A 72 2.01 -3.67 -0.03
N VAL A 73 1.20 -3.36 0.97
CA VAL A 73 -0.04 -4.08 1.27
C VAL A 73 -1.19 -3.09 1.28
N ILE A 74 -2.22 -3.38 0.50
CA ILE A 74 -3.47 -2.63 0.40
C ILE A 74 -4.58 -3.47 1.02
N VAL A 75 -5.41 -2.86 1.85
CA VAL A 75 -6.59 -3.48 2.47
C VAL A 75 -7.85 -2.75 2.03
N GLY A 76 -8.98 -3.47 1.98
CA GLY A 76 -10.27 -2.90 1.60
C GLY A 76 -10.50 -2.94 0.08
N GLN A 77 -10.88 -1.82 -0.53
CA GLN A 77 -11.10 -1.76 -1.97
C GLN A 77 -9.81 -2.03 -2.76
N ARG A 78 -9.96 -2.71 -3.91
CA ARG A 78 -8.83 -3.03 -4.80
C ARG A 78 -8.18 -1.72 -5.30
N PRO A 79 -6.84 -1.63 -5.33
CA PRO A 79 -6.16 -0.47 -5.91
C PRO A 79 -6.42 -0.38 -7.42
N SER A 80 -6.38 0.83 -7.98
CA SER A 80 -6.44 1.06 -9.43
C SER A 80 -5.15 0.61 -10.12
N ASP A 81 -5.23 0.34 -11.43
CA ASP A 81 -4.07 -0.01 -12.24
C ASP A 81 -3.03 1.12 -12.27
N ILE A 82 -3.47 2.39 -12.30
CA ILE A 82 -2.59 3.56 -12.24
C ILE A 82 -1.77 3.56 -10.94
N SER A 83 -2.39 3.24 -9.80
CA SER A 83 -1.65 3.19 -8.54
C SER A 83 -0.54 2.12 -8.53
N LEU A 84 -0.75 1.00 -9.24
CA LEU A 84 0.25 -0.05 -9.42
C LEU A 84 1.36 0.41 -10.36
N GLU A 85 1.00 1.08 -11.46
CA GLU A 85 1.95 1.68 -12.40
C GLU A 85 2.86 2.70 -11.71
N ASN A 86 2.30 3.57 -10.86
CA ASN A 86 3.07 4.56 -10.09
C ASN A 86 4.15 3.89 -9.22
N VAL A 87 3.84 2.76 -8.58
CA VAL A 87 4.84 2.00 -7.80
C VAL A 87 5.88 1.35 -8.72
N ARG A 88 5.44 0.76 -9.83
CA ARG A 88 6.32 0.05 -10.77
C ARG A 88 7.23 0.99 -11.56
N GLU A 89 6.87 2.26 -11.68
CA GLU A 89 7.76 3.32 -12.20
C GLU A 89 9.02 3.45 -11.35
N ILE A 90 8.89 3.37 -10.02
CA ILE A 90 10.02 3.44 -9.09
C ILE A 90 10.69 2.06 -8.91
N SER A 91 9.90 0.99 -8.85
CA SER A 91 10.41 -0.35 -8.57
C SER A 91 9.60 -1.42 -9.28
N LYS A 92 10.04 -1.76 -10.50
CA LYS A 92 9.36 -2.70 -11.41
C LYS A 92 9.00 -4.06 -10.80
N ASN A 93 9.80 -4.54 -9.84
CA ASN A 93 9.65 -5.86 -9.21
C ASN A 93 9.16 -5.79 -7.75
N SER A 94 8.63 -4.65 -7.29
CA SER A 94 8.10 -4.51 -5.93
C SER A 94 6.98 -5.53 -5.66
N MET A 95 6.95 -6.10 -4.46
CA MET A 95 5.87 -7.02 -4.06
C MET A 95 4.64 -6.25 -3.59
N VAL A 96 3.57 -6.28 -4.37
CA VAL A 96 2.31 -5.60 -4.02
C VAL A 96 1.22 -6.62 -3.71
N TRP A 97 0.57 -6.46 -2.56
CA TRP A 97 -0.51 -7.32 -2.08
C TRP A 97 -1.81 -6.55 -1.95
N HIS A 98 -2.91 -7.14 -2.39
CA HIS A 98 -4.26 -6.72 -2.00
C HIS A 98 -4.87 -7.77 -1.08
N VAL A 99 -5.33 -7.33 0.08
CA VAL A 99 -6.04 -8.16 1.06
C VAL A 99 -7.51 -7.80 1.05
N THR A 100 -8.34 -8.78 0.74
CA THR A 100 -9.81 -8.67 0.70
C THR A 100 -10.41 -8.73 2.10
N ALA A 101 -11.70 -8.37 2.22
CA ALA A 101 -12.39 -8.29 3.51
C ALA A 101 -12.50 -9.63 4.27
N ASP A 102 -12.39 -10.76 3.56
CA ASP A 102 -12.33 -12.11 4.14
C ASP A 102 -10.92 -12.49 4.65
N GLY A 103 -9.93 -11.61 4.50
CA GLY A 103 -8.55 -11.83 4.90
C GLY A 103 -7.69 -12.54 3.84
N SER A 104 -8.24 -12.85 2.66
CA SER A 104 -7.47 -13.46 1.56
C SER A 104 -6.49 -12.46 0.95
N ALA A 105 -5.22 -12.86 0.79
CA ALA A 105 -4.18 -12.02 0.21
C ALA A 105 -3.84 -12.45 -1.22
N HIS A 106 -3.84 -11.49 -2.15
CA HIS A 106 -3.55 -11.68 -3.57
C HIS A 106 -2.39 -10.79 -4.01
N GLY A 107 -1.42 -11.38 -4.72
CA GLY A 107 -0.33 -10.61 -5.34
C GLY A 107 -0.80 -9.90 -6.61
N LEU A 108 -0.32 -8.68 -6.85
CA LEU A 108 -0.69 -7.80 -7.98
C LEU A 108 0.49 -7.53 -8.94
#